data_AF-A0A1F4DTF8-F1
#
_entry.id   AF-A0A1F4DTF8-F1
#
_cell.length_a   1.000
_cell.length_b   1.000
_cell.length_c   1.000
_cell.angle_alpha   90.00
_cell.angle_beta   90.00
_cell.angle_gamma   90.00
#
_symmetry.space_group_name_H-M   'P 1'
#
loop_
_entity.id
_entity.type
_entity.pdbx_description
1 polymer ?
#
loop_
_entity_poly.entity_id
_entity_poly.type
_entity_poly.pdbx_seq_one_letter_code
_entity_poly.pdbx_strand_id
1 'polypeptide(L)'
;METRISDEDLEHLEAFPESRKAAVMEKVMALAPAESVELEGDEHFESTVLGLRRDGYGLIDLERQETAFSTLWFRKGRALLGLAGAEVAMLLREARARGGGATTLMTWRV
;
A
#
# COMPACT_ATOMS: atom_id res chain seq x y z
N MET A 1 10.34 -4.59 -14.95
CA MET A 1 9.35 -4.87 -13.88
C MET A 1 10.00 -4.96 -12.49
N GLU A 2 11.32 -5.22 -12.40
CA GLU A 2 12.11 -5.28 -11.15
C GLU A 2 12.42 -3.92 -10.48
N THR A 3 12.03 -2.79 -11.06
CA THR A 3 12.55 -1.45 -10.66
C THR A 3 11.60 -0.58 -9.81
N ARG A 4 10.47 -1.10 -9.31
CA ARG A 4 9.44 -0.27 -8.64
C ARG A 4 9.48 -0.30 -7.11
N ILE A 5 9.93 -1.41 -6.55
CA ILE A 5 10.12 -1.62 -5.12
C ILE A 5 11.63 -1.63 -4.91
N SER A 6 12.10 -0.76 -4.02
CA SER A 6 13.51 -0.55 -3.72
C SER A 6 13.99 -1.50 -2.63
N ASP A 7 15.32 -1.65 -2.50
CA ASP A 7 15.92 -2.45 -1.44
C ASP A 7 15.50 -1.97 -0.05
N GLU A 8 15.36 -0.65 0.15
CA GLU A 8 14.84 -0.05 1.40
C GLU A 8 13.40 -0.49 1.71
N ASP A 9 12.55 -0.61 0.69
CA ASP A 9 11.19 -1.13 0.91
C ASP A 9 11.22 -2.62 1.29
N LEU A 10 12.15 -3.39 0.73
CA LEU A 10 12.32 -4.81 1.07
C LEU A 10 12.87 -4.97 2.49
N GLU A 11 13.82 -4.14 2.91
CA GLU A 11 14.30 -4.10 4.29
C GLU A 11 13.16 -3.78 5.27
N HIS A 12 12.29 -2.83 4.92
CA HIS A 12 11.09 -2.55 5.72
C HIS A 12 10.12 -3.73 5.78
N LEU A 13 9.88 -4.37 4.63
CA LEU A 13 9.02 -5.55 4.53
C LEU A 13 9.52 -6.68 5.43
N GLU A 14 10.82 -6.96 5.41
CA GLU A 14 11.46 -8.00 6.23
C GLU A 14 11.51 -7.65 7.72
N ALA A 15 11.73 -6.37 8.06
CA ALA A 15 11.80 -5.91 9.43
C ALA A 15 10.43 -5.74 10.10
N PHE A 16 9.33 -5.75 9.33
CA PHE A 16 8.01 -5.49 9.89
C PHE A 16 7.52 -6.68 10.73
N PRO A 17 7.09 -6.48 12.00
CA PRO A 17 6.71 -7.60 12.85
C PRO A 17 5.48 -8.36 12.33
N GLU A 18 5.62 -9.68 12.16
CA GLU A 18 4.53 -10.56 11.68
C GLU A 18 3.25 -10.47 12.50
N SER A 19 3.35 -10.40 13.83
CA SER A 19 2.19 -10.24 14.70
C SER A 19 1.43 -8.93 14.45
N ARG A 20 2.16 -7.87 14.08
CA ARG A 20 1.58 -6.58 13.73
C ARG A 20 0.99 -6.59 12.32
N LYS A 21 1.65 -7.26 11.38
CA LYS A 21 1.13 -7.49 10.02
C LYS A 21 -0.22 -8.20 10.08
N ALA A 22 -0.31 -9.30 10.83
CA ALA A 22 -1.57 -10.03 11.02
C ALA A 22 -2.69 -9.13 11.56
N ALA A 23 -2.42 -8.31 12.58
CA ALA A 23 -3.41 -7.38 13.13
C ALA A 23 -3.83 -6.28 12.14
N VAL A 24 -2.91 -5.80 11.30
CA VAL A 24 -3.24 -4.85 10.21
C VAL A 24 -4.13 -5.52 9.17
N MET A 25 -3.77 -6.73 8.72
CA MET A 25 -4.53 -7.48 7.72
C MET A 25 -5.95 -7.80 8.20
N GLU A 26 -6.10 -8.22 9.47
CA GLU A 26 -7.42 -8.46 10.07
C GLU A 26 -8.33 -7.22 9.96
N LYS A 27 -7.78 -6.03 10.24
CA LYS A 27 -8.54 -4.77 10.14
C LYS A 27 -8.87 -4.39 8.70
N VAL A 28 -7.92 -4.56 7.78
CA VAL A 28 -8.14 -4.31 6.35
C VAL A 28 -9.24 -5.24 5.80
N MET A 29 -9.27 -6.50 6.21
CA MET A 29 -10.29 -7.46 5.80
C MET A 29 -11.66 -7.19 6.45
N ALA A 30 -11.68 -6.66 7.68
CA ALA A 30 -12.92 -6.42 8.43
C ALA A 30 -13.60 -5.08 8.10
N LEU A 31 -12.86 -4.11 7.54
CA LEU A 31 -13.34 -2.74 7.35
C LEU A 31 -13.33 -2.34 5.87
N ALA A 32 -14.37 -1.62 5.45
CA ALA A 32 -14.32 -0.91 4.17
C ALA A 32 -13.23 0.18 4.20
N PRO A 33 -12.54 0.43 3.08
CA PRO A 33 -11.57 1.53 3.01
C PRO A 33 -12.26 2.87 3.28
N ALA A 34 -11.55 3.75 3.99
CA ALA A 34 -11.99 5.12 4.21
C ALA A 34 -11.99 5.93 2.90
N GLU A 35 -11.07 5.61 2.00
CA GLU A 35 -10.97 6.19 0.66
C GLU A 35 -10.55 5.10 -0.34
N SER A 36 -11.12 5.13 -1.54
CA SER A 36 -10.76 4.27 -2.66
C SER A 36 -10.77 5.10 -3.95
N VAL A 37 -9.64 5.15 -4.64
CA VAL A 37 -9.45 5.93 -5.86
C VAL A 37 -8.80 5.06 -6.93
N GLU A 38 -9.45 4.98 -8.09
CA GLU A 38 -8.88 4.36 -9.29
C GLU A 38 -8.18 5.43 -10.13
N LEU A 39 -6.93 5.15 -10.51
CA LEU A 39 -6.08 5.99 -11.33
C LEU A 39 -5.75 5.25 -12.63
N GLU A 40 -6.29 5.73 -13.74
CA GLU A 40 -6.08 5.13 -15.06
C GLU A 40 -4.75 5.59 -15.67
N GLY A 41 -3.90 4.64 -16.07
CA GLY A 41 -2.61 4.93 -16.69
C GLY A 41 -1.44 4.21 -16.03
N ASP A 42 -0.36 4.03 -16.78
CA ASP A 42 0.74 3.14 -16.40
C ASP A 42 1.72 3.72 -15.38
N GLU A 43 1.71 5.04 -15.17
CA GLU A 43 2.66 5.78 -14.33
C GLU A 43 2.14 6.04 -12.90
N HIS A 44 0.83 5.83 -12.68
CA HIS A 44 0.20 6.16 -11.40
C HIS A 44 0.70 5.30 -10.25
N PHE A 45 1.04 4.05 -10.52
CA PHE A 45 1.62 3.17 -9.52
C PHE A 45 2.92 3.75 -8.97
N GLU A 46 3.87 4.06 -9.84
CA GLU A 46 5.19 4.59 -9.47
C GLU A 46 5.08 5.93 -8.72
N SER A 47 4.26 6.85 -9.24
CA SER A 47 4.05 8.15 -8.59
C SER A 47 3.41 8.02 -7.20
N THR A 48 2.47 7.08 -7.02
CA THR A 48 1.81 6.83 -5.73
C THR A 48 2.77 6.21 -4.72
N VAL A 49 3.60 5.25 -5.15
CA VAL A 49 4.66 4.66 -4.30
C VAL A 49 5.64 5.74 -3.82
N LEU A 50 6.10 6.63 -4.70
CA LEU A 50 6.97 7.75 -4.31
C LEU A 50 6.30 8.68 -3.30
N GLY A 51 5.00 8.95 -3.48
CA GLY A 51 4.20 9.72 -2.52
C GLY A 51 4.15 9.06 -1.13
N LEU A 52 3.88 7.76 -1.08
CA LEU A 52 3.84 7.01 0.18
C LEU A 52 5.17 7.01 0.92
N ARG A 53 6.29 6.81 0.22
CA ARG A 53 7.63 6.89 0.83
C ARG A 53 7.89 8.28 1.42
N ARG A 54 7.63 9.34 0.65
CA ARG A 54 7.76 10.73 1.11
C ARG A 54 6.90 10.99 2.36
N ASP A 55 5.74 10.37 2.42
CA ASP A 55 4.77 10.54 3.51
C ASP A 55 5.04 9.61 4.72
N GLY A 56 6.16 8.86 4.68
CA GLY A 56 6.69 8.06 5.78
C GLY A 56 6.05 6.68 5.94
N TYR A 57 5.42 6.16 4.88
CA TYR A 57 4.94 4.78 4.88
C TYR A 57 6.08 3.82 4.58
N GLY A 58 6.08 2.68 5.30
CA GLY A 58 6.93 1.53 4.99
C GLY A 58 6.10 0.41 4.36
N LEU A 59 6.70 -0.32 3.41
CA LEU A 59 6.10 -1.51 2.82
C LEU A 59 5.99 -2.63 3.88
N ILE A 60 4.84 -3.30 3.95
CA ILE A 60 4.58 -4.39 4.91
C ILE A 60 4.03 -5.65 4.26
N ASP A 61 3.56 -5.54 3.02
CA ASP A 61 3.16 -6.69 2.24
C ASP A 61 3.27 -6.43 0.74
N LEU A 62 3.55 -7.49 0.00
CA LEU A 62 3.69 -7.46 -1.45
C LEU A 62 3.23 -8.80 -2.02
N GLU A 63 2.20 -8.76 -2.87
CA GLU A 63 1.69 -9.94 -3.55
C GLU A 63 1.74 -9.75 -5.07
N ARG A 64 2.19 -10.79 -5.77
CA ARG A 64 2.25 -10.84 -7.23
C ARG A 64 1.30 -11.91 -7.72
N GLN A 65 0.42 -11.55 -8.64
CA GLN A 65 -0.46 -12.46 -9.36
C GLN A 65 -0.13 -12.39 -10.86
N GLU A 66 -0.73 -13.27 -11.66
CA GLU A 66 -0.43 -13.38 -13.10
C GLU A 66 -0.68 -12.07 -13.85
N THR A 67 -1.76 -11.36 -13.50
CA THR A 67 -2.20 -10.12 -14.18
C THR A 67 -2.32 -8.91 -13.26
N ALA A 68 -1.99 -9.09 -11.97
CA ALA A 68 -2.16 -8.06 -10.95
C ALA A 68 -0.99 -8.05 -9.96
N PHE A 69 -0.82 -6.90 -9.32
CA PHE A 69 0.22 -6.66 -8.35
C PHE A 69 -0.33 -5.83 -7.21
N SER A 70 -0.20 -6.27 -5.96
CA SER A 70 -0.62 -5.50 -4.80
C SER A 70 0.54 -5.22 -3.85
N THR A 71 0.47 -4.07 -3.19
CA THR A 71 1.39 -3.70 -2.11
C THR A 71 0.60 -3.08 -0.97
N LEU A 72 0.97 -3.41 0.26
CA LEU A 72 0.39 -2.85 1.46
C LEU A 72 1.45 -2.06 2.22
N TRP A 73 1.08 -0.86 2.62
CA TRP A 73 1.96 0.12 3.22
C TRP A 73 1.39 0.58 4.55
N PHE A 74 2.26 0.78 5.51
CA PHE A 74 1.89 1.12 6.87
C PHE A 74 2.67 2.34 7.34
N ARG A 75 1.98 3.28 8.00
CA ARG A 75 2.64 4.26 8.86
C ARG A 75 1.97 4.33 10.21
N LYS A 76 2.80 4.55 11.24
CA LYS A 76 2.30 4.93 12.56
C LYS A 76 1.81 6.38 12.46
N GLY A 77 0.53 6.63 12.73
CA GLY A 77 0.03 8.01 12.70
C GLY A 77 0.67 8.86 13.78
N ARG A 78 0.75 10.16 13.52
CA ARG A 78 1.18 11.14 14.52
C ARG A 78 0.00 11.44 15.44
N ALA A 79 0.20 11.28 16.74
CA ALA A 79 -0.79 11.62 17.75
C ALA A 79 -0.94 13.15 17.81
N LEU A 80 -1.81 13.72 16.97
CA LEU A 80 -2.35 15.07 17.19
C LEU A 80 -3.73 14.88 17.81
N LEU A 81 -3.87 15.35 19.06
CA LEU A 81 -5.10 15.28 19.88
C LEU A 81 -5.49 13.88 20.41
N GLY A 82 -4.51 13.04 20.76
CA GLY A 82 -4.74 11.90 21.66
C GLY A 82 -5.36 10.63 21.07
N LEU A 83 -5.74 10.63 19.79
CA LEU A 83 -6.16 9.42 19.06
C LEU A 83 -5.06 9.05 18.05
N ALA A 84 -4.06 8.29 18.53
CA ALA A 84 -3.04 7.73 17.65
C ALA A 84 -3.64 6.57 16.84
N GLY A 85 -4.23 6.87 15.68
CA GLY A 85 -4.53 5.86 14.66
C GLY A 85 -3.28 5.56 13.83
N ALA A 86 -3.06 4.31 13.45
CA ALA A 86 -2.15 4.01 12.36
C ALA A 86 -2.89 4.13 11.03
N GLU A 87 -2.14 4.28 9.96
CA GLU A 87 -2.71 4.40 8.61
C GLU A 87 -2.12 3.34 7.72
N VAL A 88 -2.99 2.78 6.88
CA VAL A 88 -2.67 1.72 5.94
C VAL A 88 -3.08 2.17 4.56
N ALA A 89 -2.22 1.94 3.58
CA ALA A 89 -2.50 2.18 2.17
C ALA A 89 -2.24 0.90 1.37
N MET A 90 -3.20 0.48 0.57
CA MET A 90 -3.04 -0.60 -0.40
C MET A 90 -3.01 -0.01 -1.80
N LEU A 91 -2.02 -0.40 -2.59
CA LEU A 91 -2.03 -0.16 -4.04
C LEU A 91 -2.28 -1.50 -4.73
N LEU A 92 -3.27 -1.54 -5.61
CA LEU A 92 -3.52 -2.62 -6.54
C LEU A 92 -3.25 -2.11 -7.95
N ARG A 93 -2.30 -2.72 -8.66
CA ARG A 93 -2.07 -2.49 -10.08
C ARG A 93 -2.58 -3.68 -10.88
N GLU A 94 -3.45 -3.42 -11.83
CA GLU A 94 -3.99 -4.43 -12.74
C GLU A 94 -3.54 -4.15 -14.18
N ALA A 95 -3.09 -5.20 -14.88
CA ALA A 95 -2.81 -5.11 -16.31
C ALA A 95 -4.14 -5.22 -17.08
N ARG A 96 -4.55 -4.17 -17.81
CA ARG A 96 -5.72 -4.26 -18.71
C ARG A 96 -5.27 -4.64 -20.12
N ALA A 97 -5.99 -5.57 -20.74
CA ALA A 97 -5.69 -6.09 -22.07
C ALA A 97 -5.81 -5.04 -23.21
N ARG A 98 -6.55 -3.95 -22.98
CA ARG A 98 -6.73 -2.82 -23.93
C ARG A 98 -6.91 -1.54 -23.13
N GLY A 99 -5.85 -0.74 -22.96
CA GLY A 99 -5.95 0.58 -22.31
C GLY A 99 -4.84 0.98 -21.35
N GLY A 100 -3.77 0.19 -21.21
CA GLY A 100 -2.73 0.44 -20.20
C GLY A 100 -3.13 -0.10 -18.82
N GLY A 101 -2.24 0.00 -17.83
CA GLY A 101 -2.53 -0.43 -16.47
C GLY A 101 -3.52 0.48 -15.74
N ALA A 102 -4.20 -0.05 -14.74
CA ALA A 102 -4.95 0.71 -13.75
C ALA A 102 -4.28 0.57 -12.38
N THR A 103 -4.27 1.63 -11.58
CA THR A 103 -3.82 1.61 -10.19
C THR A 103 -4.96 2.03 -9.28
N THR A 104 -5.36 1.17 -8.37
CA THR A 104 -6.33 1.48 -7.32
C THR A 104 -5.61 1.71 -6.01
N LEU A 105 -5.78 2.88 -5.42
CA LEU A 105 -5.32 3.22 -4.07
C LEU A 105 -6.49 3.11 -3.11
N MET A 106 -6.32 2.32 -2.05
CA MET A 106 -7.26 2.22 -0.94
C MET A 106 -6.57 2.59 0.36
N THR A 107 -7.24 3.33 1.25
CA THR A 107 -6.67 3.70 2.55
C THR A 107 -7.59 3.37 3.72
N TRP A 108 -6.99 3.02 4.86
CA TRP A 108 -7.67 2.76 6.11
C TRP A 108 -7.02 3.51 7.26
N ARG A 109 -7.83 3.85 8.26
CA ARG A 109 -7.36 4.22 9.59
C ARG A 109 -7.54 3.01 10.50
N VAL A 110 -6.45 2.51 11.07
CA VAL A 110 -6.39 1.27 11.86
C VAL A 110 -5.87 1.50 13.28
#